data_AF-A0A0F4QGY9-F1
#
_entry.id   AF-A0A0F4QGY9-F1
#
_cell.length_a   1.000
_cell.length_b   1.000
_cell.length_c   1.000
_cell.angle_alpha   90.00
_cell.angle_beta   90.00
_cell.angle_gamma   90.00
#
_symmetry.space_group_name_H-M   'P 1'
#
loop_
_entity.id
_entity.type
_entity.pdbx_description
1 polymer ?
#
loop_
_entity_poly.entity_id
_entity_poly.type
_entity_poly.pdbx_seq_one_letter_code
_entity_poly.pdbx_strand_id
1 'polypeptide(L)'
;MSVIKTFFLALVIFILCFISRTMLEEPVAQVPFAKSAEYTNQDKAYQFDVPEDGQMMRFEIRGMMKMNTWKAMDMEVYQADGTYLFSYQDELWSESGRDSEGHWTERKTAASFEIRFANKGTHHLYLTDASSYSQKLNNTRYTFRVVPIRGDADTLFPLQFIAGIIAVGCLALLANRYENDEPLSGKTTYNKKPYGHNPFGDQARPSRAPLYAWCFSLGLFALLFSWAYKNDDDINYVSYAYGKSQMTVDRSIRQQSLSGANHRGGSGRGGK
;
A
#
# COMPACT_ATOMS: atom_id res chain seq x y z
N MET A 1 -7.67 -0.93 32.92
CA MET A 1 -6.36 -1.55 32.56
C MET A 1 -5.27 -0.55 32.94
N SER A 2 -4.08 -0.94 33.41
CA SER A 2 -3.04 0.06 33.72
C SER A 2 -2.38 0.57 32.44
N VAL A 3 -1.89 1.81 32.47
CA VAL A 3 -1.22 2.47 31.33
C VAL A 3 -0.07 1.62 30.78
N ILE A 4 0.70 0.98 31.66
CA ILE A 4 1.78 0.09 31.26
C ILE A 4 1.28 -1.17 30.53
N LYS A 5 0.13 -1.73 30.92
CA LYS A 5 -0.45 -2.92 30.24
C LYS A 5 -1.03 -2.55 28.88
N THR A 6 -1.65 -1.38 28.75
CA THR A 6 -2.15 -0.88 27.46
C THR A 6 -0.99 -0.55 26.52
N PHE A 7 0.09 0.03 27.04
CA PHE A 7 1.33 0.26 26.28
C PHE A 7 1.87 -1.05 25.68
N PHE A 8 2.06 -2.09 26.50
CA PHE A 8 2.57 -3.37 26.00
C PHE A 8 1.61 -4.05 25.01
N LEU A 9 0.30 -4.00 25.24
CA LEU A 9 -0.67 -4.53 24.28
C LEU A 9 -0.57 -3.81 22.92
N ALA A 10 -0.57 -2.47 22.93
CA ALA A 10 -0.46 -1.67 21.72
C ALA A 10 0.87 -1.91 20.98
N LEU A 11 1.97 -2.00 21.72
CA LEU A 11 3.29 -2.31 21.17
C LEU A 11 3.33 -3.70 20.51
N VAL A 12 2.74 -4.71 21.15
CA VAL A 12 2.65 -6.07 20.57
C VAL A 12 1.84 -6.06 19.29
N ILE A 13 0.66 -5.41 19.28
CA ILE A 13 -0.15 -5.30 18.06
C ILE A 13 0.59 -4.55 16.95
N PHE A 14 1.28 -3.46 17.29
CA PHE A 14 2.09 -2.71 16.32
C PHE A 14 3.17 -3.58 15.69
N ILE A 15 3.93 -4.32 16.49
CA ILE A 15 5.00 -5.22 16.03
C ILE A 15 4.41 -6.36 15.19
N LEU A 16 3.30 -6.97 15.63
CA LEU A 16 2.63 -8.02 14.87
C LEU A 16 2.16 -7.53 13.50
N CYS A 17 1.49 -6.37 13.43
CA CYS A 17 1.10 -5.76 12.16
C CYS A 17 2.33 -5.45 11.29
N PHE A 18 3.40 -4.89 11.87
CA PHE A 18 4.62 -4.58 11.13
C PHE A 18 5.24 -5.84 10.49
N ILE A 19 5.45 -6.90 11.28
CA ILE A 19 6.02 -8.17 10.78
C ILE A 19 5.09 -8.79 9.74
N SER A 20 3.79 -8.87 10.02
CA SER A 20 2.82 -9.44 9.09
C SER A 20 2.75 -8.70 7.76
N ARG A 21 2.86 -7.37 7.75
CA ARG A 21 2.92 -6.59 6.50
C ARG A 21 4.15 -6.95 5.68
N THR A 22 5.33 -7.01 6.32
CA THR A 22 6.56 -7.44 5.61
C THR A 22 6.45 -8.85 5.04
N MET A 23 5.75 -9.74 5.75
CA MET A 23 5.51 -11.10 5.28
C MET A 23 4.54 -11.14 4.08
N LEU A 24 3.48 -10.32 4.10
CA LEU A 24 2.46 -10.27 3.05
C LEU A 24 3.01 -9.65 1.75
N GLU A 25 3.90 -8.67 1.89
CA GLU A 25 4.55 -7.99 0.77
C GLU A 25 5.64 -8.82 0.09
N GLU A 26 6.01 -9.97 0.65
CA GLU A 26 7.06 -10.84 0.11
C GLU A 26 6.60 -11.47 -1.21
N PRO A 27 7.39 -11.35 -2.30
CA PRO A 27 7.09 -12.04 -3.54
C PRO A 27 7.11 -13.56 -3.35
N VAL A 28 6.07 -14.24 -3.84
CA VAL A 28 5.96 -15.70 -3.77
C VAL A 28 6.88 -16.37 -4.80
N ALA A 29 7.10 -15.72 -5.94
CA ALA A 29 7.90 -16.22 -7.03
C ALA A 29 9.03 -15.25 -7.40
N GLN A 30 10.17 -15.80 -7.80
CA GLN A 30 11.27 -15.04 -8.38
C GLN A 30 11.01 -14.80 -9.87
N VAL A 31 10.36 -13.68 -10.19
CA VAL A 31 10.19 -13.24 -11.59
C VAL A 31 11.30 -12.23 -11.93
N PRO A 32 12.08 -12.46 -13.00
CA PRO A 32 13.10 -11.53 -13.44
C PRO A 32 12.48 -10.25 -13.99
N PHE A 33 13.24 -9.17 -13.93
CA PHE A 33 12.87 -7.91 -14.53
C PHE A 33 12.97 -7.96 -16.06
N ALA A 34 11.88 -7.60 -16.74
CA ALA A 34 11.83 -7.38 -18.17
C ALA A 34 12.32 -5.97 -18.53
N LYS A 35 12.96 -5.82 -19.68
CA LYS A 35 13.39 -4.52 -20.20
C LYS A 35 12.24 -3.85 -20.95
N SER A 36 11.95 -2.59 -20.63
CA SER A 36 10.85 -1.85 -21.28
C SER A 36 10.99 -1.78 -22.79
N ALA A 37 12.21 -1.65 -23.32
CA ALA A 37 12.50 -1.56 -24.74
C ALA A 37 11.99 -2.74 -25.61
N GLU A 38 11.65 -3.87 -25.00
CA GLU A 38 11.13 -5.06 -25.70
C GLU A 38 9.61 -5.09 -25.81
N TYR A 39 8.89 -4.21 -25.10
CA TYR A 39 7.43 -4.24 -24.96
C TYR A 39 6.79 -2.87 -25.19
N THR A 40 7.47 -1.81 -24.77
CA THR A 40 6.96 -0.44 -24.81
C THR A 40 6.64 0.00 -26.23
N ASN A 41 5.40 0.49 -26.44
CA ASN A 41 4.90 1.02 -27.71
C ASN A 41 5.03 0.01 -28.87
N GLN A 42 5.05 -1.28 -28.55
CA GLN A 42 5.06 -2.39 -29.51
C GLN A 42 3.77 -3.19 -29.37
N ASP A 43 3.38 -3.86 -30.44
CA ASP A 43 2.26 -4.82 -30.42
C ASP A 43 2.71 -6.18 -29.85
N LYS A 44 3.44 -6.14 -28.73
CA LYS A 44 3.98 -7.32 -28.06
C LYS A 44 3.59 -7.25 -26.59
N ALA A 45 2.72 -8.19 -26.19
CA ALA A 45 2.31 -8.33 -24.80
C ALA A 45 3.41 -8.94 -23.93
N TYR A 46 3.54 -8.45 -22.71
CA TYR A 46 4.21 -9.13 -21.62
C TYR A 46 3.23 -10.12 -20.99
N GLN A 47 3.53 -11.41 -21.10
CA GLN A 47 2.72 -12.47 -20.54
C GLN A 47 3.14 -12.74 -19.08
N PHE A 48 2.16 -12.88 -18.19
CA PHE A 48 2.38 -13.30 -16.81
C PHE A 48 1.27 -14.22 -16.34
N ASP A 49 1.59 -15.11 -15.41
CA ASP A 49 0.63 -16.06 -14.86
C ASP A 49 0.22 -15.67 -13.44
N VAL A 50 -1.08 -15.72 -13.19
CA VAL A 50 -1.67 -15.60 -11.86
C VAL A 50 -1.82 -17.02 -11.31
N PRO A 51 -1.10 -17.40 -10.23
CA PRO A 51 -1.04 -18.78 -9.76
C PRO A 51 -2.36 -19.30 -9.16
N GLU A 52 -3.09 -18.45 -8.45
CA GLU A 52 -4.29 -18.83 -7.70
C GLU A 52 -5.42 -17.79 -7.88
N ASP A 53 -6.67 -18.23 -7.70
CA ASP A 53 -7.83 -17.33 -7.71
C ASP A 53 -7.74 -16.39 -6.51
N GLY A 54 -8.09 -15.12 -6.68
CA GLY A 54 -7.93 -14.11 -5.62
C GLY A 54 -6.49 -13.71 -5.29
N GLN A 55 -5.51 -14.13 -6.09
CA GLN A 55 -4.09 -13.83 -5.85
C GLN A 55 -3.80 -12.33 -5.99
N MET A 56 -3.07 -11.78 -5.01
CA MET A 56 -2.51 -10.43 -5.09
C MET A 56 -1.29 -10.42 -6.00
N MET A 57 -1.27 -9.49 -6.95
CA MET A 57 -0.18 -9.27 -7.89
C MET A 57 0.37 -7.87 -7.70
N ARG A 58 1.71 -7.74 -7.72
CA ARG A 58 2.43 -6.47 -7.69
C ARG A 58 3.07 -6.19 -9.04
N PHE A 59 2.72 -5.07 -9.62
CA PHE A 59 3.41 -4.45 -10.74
C PHE A 59 4.55 -3.63 -10.16
N GLU A 60 5.79 -3.92 -10.57
CA GLU A 60 6.97 -3.18 -10.14
C GLU A 60 7.64 -2.55 -11.35
N ILE A 61 7.96 -1.27 -11.23
CA ILE A 61 8.68 -0.49 -12.22
C ILE A 61 9.93 0.08 -11.54
N ARG A 62 11.09 -0.06 -12.17
CA ARG A 62 12.37 0.47 -11.68
C ARG A 62 13.17 1.08 -12.82
N GLY A 63 13.73 2.25 -12.60
CA GLY A 63 14.59 2.91 -13.57
C GLY A 63 15.08 4.25 -13.05
N MET A 64 16.20 4.73 -13.58
CA MET A 64 16.72 6.06 -13.26
C MET A 64 16.55 6.97 -14.46
N MET A 65 15.82 8.06 -14.28
CA MET A 65 15.66 9.06 -15.33
C MET A 65 16.89 9.97 -15.41
N LYS A 66 17.14 10.52 -16.61
CA LYS A 66 18.13 11.60 -16.75
C LYS A 66 17.63 12.82 -15.97
N MET A 67 18.54 13.66 -15.50
CA MET A 67 18.13 14.84 -14.72
C MET A 67 17.25 15.75 -15.57
N ASN A 68 16.22 16.31 -14.93
CA ASN A 68 15.17 17.14 -15.52
C ASN A 68 14.40 16.43 -16.64
N THR A 69 14.12 15.15 -16.44
CA THR A 69 13.30 14.35 -17.35
C THR A 69 12.31 13.46 -16.60
N TRP A 70 11.22 13.13 -17.30
CA TRP A 70 10.20 12.22 -16.82
C TRP A 70 9.81 11.22 -17.91
N LYS A 71 9.24 10.12 -17.47
CA LYS A 71 8.66 9.08 -18.31
C LYS A 71 7.39 8.57 -17.63
N ALA A 72 6.25 8.78 -18.28
CA ALA A 72 4.97 8.23 -17.86
C ALA A 72 4.76 6.88 -18.56
N MET A 73 4.31 5.89 -17.81
CA MET A 73 4.10 4.53 -18.29
C MET A 73 2.65 4.17 -18.02
N ASP A 74 2.05 3.50 -18.98
CA ASP A 74 0.68 3.02 -18.92
C ASP A 74 0.67 1.53 -19.29
N MET A 75 0.19 0.73 -18.34
CA MET A 75 0.14 -0.73 -18.38
C MET A 75 -1.31 -1.16 -18.51
N GLU A 76 -1.71 -1.60 -19.69
CA GLU A 76 -3.04 -2.15 -19.94
C GLU A 76 -3.03 -3.66 -19.71
N VAL A 77 -3.93 -4.16 -18.86
CA VAL A 77 -4.00 -5.56 -18.47
C VAL A 77 -5.24 -6.22 -19.05
N TYR A 78 -5.03 -7.38 -19.64
CA TYR A 78 -6.03 -8.20 -20.29
C TYR A 78 -6.00 -9.64 -19.77
N GLN A 79 -7.16 -10.30 -19.79
CA GLN A 79 -7.25 -11.74 -19.63
C GLN A 79 -6.76 -12.48 -20.89
N ALA A 80 -6.55 -13.80 -20.78
CA ALA A 80 -6.15 -14.65 -21.90
C ALA A 80 -7.11 -14.61 -23.10
N ASP A 81 -8.40 -14.34 -22.88
CA ASP A 81 -9.42 -14.22 -23.92
C ASP A 81 -9.45 -12.85 -24.61
N GLY A 82 -8.58 -11.91 -24.18
CA GLY A 82 -8.54 -10.54 -24.67
C GLY A 82 -9.50 -9.58 -23.97
N THR A 83 -10.19 -10.01 -22.91
CA THR A 83 -11.02 -9.13 -22.09
C THR A 83 -10.16 -8.13 -21.33
N TYR A 84 -10.41 -6.84 -21.54
CA TYR A 84 -9.75 -5.77 -20.80
C TYR A 84 -10.17 -5.77 -19.33
N LEU A 85 -9.20 -5.68 -18.41
CA LEU A 85 -9.46 -5.61 -16.98
C LEU A 85 -9.30 -4.19 -16.44
N PHE A 86 -8.13 -3.61 -16.64
CA PHE A 86 -7.79 -2.29 -16.14
C PHE A 86 -6.51 -1.78 -16.80
N SER A 87 -6.23 -0.50 -16.59
CA SER A 87 -4.93 0.10 -16.84
C SER A 87 -4.37 0.68 -15.56
N TYR A 88 -3.05 0.64 -15.44
CA TYR A 88 -2.29 1.27 -14.37
C TYR A 88 -1.30 2.25 -14.99
N GLN A 89 -1.37 3.51 -14.54
CA GLN A 89 -0.50 4.59 -14.99
C GLN A 89 0.36 5.12 -13.85
N ASP A 90 1.65 5.26 -14.10
CA ASP A 90 2.58 5.91 -13.18
C ASP A 90 3.74 6.57 -13.93
N GLU A 91 4.63 7.24 -13.22
CA GLU A 91 5.77 7.94 -13.79
C GLU A 91 7.06 7.69 -13.00
N LEU A 92 8.16 7.70 -13.75
CA LEU A 92 9.51 7.88 -13.22
C LEU A 92 9.98 9.26 -13.62
N TRP A 93 10.65 9.96 -12.70
CA TRP A 93 11.19 11.28 -12.99
C TRP A 93 12.45 11.55 -12.20
N SER A 94 13.22 12.52 -12.65
CA SER A 94 14.35 13.07 -11.92
C SER A 94 14.45 14.55 -12.19
N GLU A 95 14.62 15.33 -11.13
CA GLU A 95 14.64 16.78 -11.15
C GLU A 95 15.82 17.29 -10.34
N SER A 96 16.37 18.42 -10.76
CA SER A 96 17.47 19.10 -10.09
C SER A 96 17.31 20.59 -10.26
N GLY A 97 17.67 21.33 -9.22
CA GLY A 97 17.54 22.77 -9.20
C GLY A 97 18.53 23.43 -8.26
N ARG A 98 18.33 24.73 -8.07
CA ARG A 98 19.06 25.52 -7.09
C ARG A 98 18.10 26.49 -6.42
N ASP A 99 18.10 26.49 -5.10
CA ASP A 99 17.35 27.45 -4.27
C ASP A 99 18.30 28.16 -3.28
N SER A 100 17.73 28.81 -2.27
CA SER A 100 18.48 29.51 -1.21
C SER A 100 19.27 28.57 -0.30
N GLU A 101 18.89 27.29 -0.21
CA GLU A 101 19.57 26.27 0.59
C GLU A 101 20.69 25.57 -0.20
N GLY A 102 20.65 25.66 -1.53
CA GLY A 102 21.75 25.27 -2.40
C GLY A 102 21.29 24.47 -3.60
N HIS A 103 22.16 23.59 -4.09
CA HIS A 103 21.80 22.66 -5.15
C HIS A 103 21.00 21.49 -4.58
N TRP A 104 19.88 21.18 -5.21
CA TRP A 104 19.05 20.05 -4.81
C TRP A 104 18.83 19.08 -5.98
N THR A 105 18.49 17.85 -5.64
CA THR A 105 18.15 16.81 -6.62
C THR A 105 17.14 15.84 -6.04
N GLU A 106 16.03 15.64 -6.74
CA GLU A 106 14.96 14.73 -6.37
C GLU A 106 14.72 13.70 -7.49
N ARG A 107 14.31 12.50 -7.12
CA ARG A 107 14.11 11.40 -8.08
C ARG A 107 13.01 10.47 -7.62
N LYS A 108 12.17 10.05 -8.56
CA LYS A 108 11.29 8.90 -8.44
C LYS A 108 11.82 7.77 -9.32
N THR A 109 12.57 6.84 -8.71
CA THR A 109 13.27 5.75 -9.42
C THR A 109 12.53 4.42 -9.41
N ALA A 110 11.45 4.34 -8.65
CA ALA A 110 10.61 3.14 -8.56
C ALA A 110 9.14 3.55 -8.42
N ALA A 111 8.28 2.69 -8.95
CA ALA A 111 6.85 2.74 -8.80
C ALA A 111 6.32 1.32 -8.62
N SER A 112 5.25 1.16 -7.85
CA SER A 112 4.61 -0.14 -7.67
C SER A 112 3.12 0.02 -7.48
N PHE A 113 2.39 -0.97 -7.98
CA PHE A 113 0.95 -1.06 -7.83
C PHE A 113 0.56 -2.48 -7.49
N GLU A 114 -0.31 -2.64 -6.52
CA GLU A 114 -0.76 -3.93 -6.02
C GLU A 114 -2.25 -4.05 -6.27
N ILE A 115 -2.67 -5.20 -6.80
CA ILE A 115 -4.07 -5.45 -7.08
C ILE A 115 -4.35 -6.95 -7.05
N ARG A 116 -5.56 -7.30 -6.64
CA ARG A 116 -6.05 -8.67 -6.69
C ARG A 116 -6.48 -9.04 -8.09
N PHE A 117 -6.25 -10.29 -8.47
CA PHE A 117 -6.84 -10.90 -9.66
C PHE A 117 -7.90 -11.91 -9.23
N ALA A 118 -9.11 -11.81 -9.77
CA ALA A 118 -10.21 -12.72 -9.44
C ALA A 118 -9.88 -14.17 -9.85
N ASN A 119 -9.35 -14.35 -11.06
CA ASN A 119 -9.13 -15.66 -11.65
C ASN A 119 -7.63 -15.93 -11.85
N LYS A 120 -7.23 -17.16 -11.58
CA LYS A 120 -5.93 -17.70 -11.96
C LYS A 120 -5.80 -17.85 -13.47
N GLY A 121 -4.57 -17.98 -13.93
CA GLY A 121 -4.21 -18.24 -15.31
C GLY A 121 -3.44 -17.10 -15.96
N THR A 122 -3.26 -17.23 -17.27
CA THR A 122 -2.42 -16.34 -18.04
C THR A 122 -3.11 -15.01 -18.32
N HIS A 123 -2.37 -13.94 -18.14
CA HIS A 123 -2.77 -12.57 -18.44
C HIS A 123 -1.74 -11.89 -19.33
N HIS A 124 -2.18 -10.84 -20.01
CA HIS A 124 -1.39 -10.07 -20.95
C HIS A 124 -1.32 -8.62 -20.49
N LEU A 125 -0.11 -8.07 -20.47
CA LEU A 125 0.15 -6.67 -20.22
C LEU A 125 0.70 -6.01 -21.48
N TYR A 126 0.04 -4.96 -21.93
CA TYR A 126 0.55 -4.08 -22.98
C TYR A 126 1.12 -2.83 -22.34
N LEU A 127 2.34 -2.49 -22.74
CA LEU A 127 3.09 -1.39 -22.16
C LEU A 127 3.17 -0.24 -23.16
N THR A 128 2.70 0.93 -22.75
CA THR A 128 2.89 2.17 -23.49
C THR A 128 3.63 3.18 -22.62
N ASP A 129 4.46 4.01 -23.23
CA ASP A 129 5.14 5.08 -22.51
C ASP A 129 5.13 6.40 -23.28
N ALA A 130 5.21 7.48 -22.51
CA ALA A 130 5.40 8.84 -22.99
C ALA A 130 6.55 9.47 -22.22
N SER A 131 7.31 10.35 -22.87
CA SER A 131 8.45 11.03 -22.24
C SER A 131 8.48 12.51 -22.59
N SER A 132 9.34 13.25 -21.89
CA SER A 132 9.61 14.67 -22.18
C SER A 132 9.90 14.91 -23.67
N TYR A 133 9.43 16.05 -24.22
CA TYR A 133 9.41 16.44 -25.64
C TYR A 133 10.73 16.29 -26.46
N SER A 134 11.87 16.01 -25.81
CA SER A 134 13.15 15.81 -26.48
C SER A 134 13.35 14.36 -26.94
N GLN A 135 13.32 14.14 -28.26
CA GLN A 135 13.59 12.83 -28.87
C GLN A 135 14.94 12.21 -28.43
N LYS A 136 15.94 13.03 -28.04
CA LYS A 136 17.25 12.57 -27.52
C LYS A 136 17.20 12.00 -26.09
N LEU A 137 16.17 12.33 -25.31
CA LEU A 137 15.97 11.85 -23.93
C LEU A 137 15.08 10.59 -23.86
N ASN A 138 14.45 10.24 -24.98
CA ASN A 138 13.47 9.16 -25.09
C ASN A 138 14.08 7.74 -24.89
N ASN A 139 15.39 7.58 -25.04
CA ASN A 139 16.08 6.28 -24.91
C ASN A 139 16.38 5.86 -23.46
N THR A 140 15.82 6.56 -22.46
CA THR A 140 16.00 6.16 -21.07
C THR A 140 15.16 4.93 -20.80
N ARG A 141 15.84 3.81 -20.53
CA ARG A 141 15.23 2.50 -20.32
C ARG A 141 14.90 2.30 -18.86
N TYR A 142 13.82 1.59 -18.62
CA TYR A 142 13.42 1.11 -17.31
C TYR A 142 13.17 -0.39 -17.39
N THR A 143 13.05 -1.00 -16.24
CA THR A 143 12.71 -2.40 -16.10
C THR A 143 11.42 -2.53 -15.34
N PHE A 144 10.64 -3.55 -15.67
CA PHE A 144 9.40 -3.83 -14.97
C PHE A 144 9.23 -5.33 -14.76
N ARG A 145 8.35 -5.70 -13.83
CA ARG A 145 7.90 -7.08 -13.65
C ARG A 145 6.53 -7.10 -13.01
N VAL A 146 5.85 -8.23 -13.13
CA VAL A 146 4.62 -8.53 -12.41
C VAL A 146 4.90 -9.77 -11.57
N VAL A 147 4.68 -9.69 -10.26
CA VAL A 147 4.99 -10.77 -9.30
C VAL A 147 3.78 -11.07 -8.42
N PRO A 148 3.50 -12.35 -8.10
CA PRO A 148 2.56 -12.69 -7.05
C PRO A 148 3.15 -12.34 -5.67
N ILE A 149 2.35 -11.72 -4.80
CA ILE A 149 2.69 -11.41 -3.41
C ILE A 149 1.74 -12.13 -2.45
N ARG A 150 2.15 -12.43 -1.22
CA ARG A 150 1.35 -13.29 -0.33
C ARG A 150 -0.01 -12.74 0.07
N GLY A 151 -0.21 -11.42 0.04
CA GLY A 151 -1.52 -10.83 0.30
C GLY A 151 -1.51 -9.31 0.31
N ASP A 152 -2.60 -8.73 0.79
CA ASP A 152 -2.83 -7.28 0.84
C ASP A 152 -2.35 -6.70 2.18
N ALA A 153 -1.15 -6.12 2.18
CA ALA A 153 -0.56 -5.53 3.38
C ALA A 153 -1.19 -4.19 3.81
N ASP A 154 -1.87 -3.49 2.89
CA ASP A 154 -2.51 -2.19 3.19
C ASP A 154 -3.68 -2.36 4.16
N THR A 155 -4.32 -3.54 4.15
CA THR A 155 -5.34 -3.94 5.12
C THR A 155 -4.91 -3.74 6.58
N LEU A 156 -3.66 -4.02 6.91
CA LEU A 156 -3.15 -3.97 8.28
C LEU A 156 -2.69 -2.57 8.71
N PHE A 157 -2.55 -1.65 7.75
CA PHE A 157 -2.02 -0.31 8.00
C PHE A 157 -2.85 0.50 9.02
N PRO A 158 -4.20 0.57 8.95
CA PRO A 158 -4.98 1.33 9.92
C PRO A 158 -4.83 0.82 11.35
N LEU A 159 -4.83 -0.51 11.54
CA LEU A 159 -4.65 -1.12 12.86
C LEU A 159 -3.26 -0.83 13.41
N GLN A 160 -2.22 -0.95 12.58
CA GLN A 160 -0.84 -0.60 12.94
C GLN A 160 -0.75 0.87 13.37
N PHE A 161 -1.35 1.77 12.60
CA PHE A 161 -1.31 3.21 12.86
C PHE A 161 -1.99 3.58 14.18
N ILE A 162 -3.20 3.05 14.43
CA ILE A 162 -3.94 3.25 15.68
C ILE A 162 -3.14 2.71 16.87
N ALA A 163 -2.58 1.49 16.75
CA ALA A 163 -1.74 0.90 17.80
C ALA A 163 -0.50 1.76 18.08
N GLY A 164 0.13 2.32 17.04
CA GLY A 164 1.25 3.26 17.17
C GLY A 164 0.88 4.52 17.95
N ILE A 165 -0.24 5.17 17.61
CA ILE A 165 -0.72 6.35 18.34
C ILE A 165 -0.97 6.04 19.82
N ILE A 166 -1.63 4.92 20.12
CA ILE A 166 -1.91 4.51 21.50
C ILE A 166 -0.60 4.24 22.26
N ALA A 167 0.37 3.59 21.63
CA ALA A 167 1.67 3.31 22.24
C ALA A 167 2.43 4.60 22.55
N VAL A 168 2.49 5.56 21.61
CA VAL A 168 3.12 6.87 21.82
C VAL A 168 2.41 7.67 22.92
N GLY A 169 1.07 7.69 22.93
CA GLY A 169 0.30 8.36 23.97
C GLY A 169 0.54 7.76 25.36
N CYS A 170 0.58 6.43 25.47
CA CYS A 170 0.93 5.76 26.72
C CYS A 170 2.36 6.05 27.15
N LEU A 171 3.31 6.11 26.21
CA LEU A 171 4.71 6.43 26.49
C LEU A 171 4.84 7.85 27.04
N ALA A 172 4.17 8.84 26.42
CA ALA A 172 4.17 10.23 26.89
C ALA A 172 3.58 10.34 28.30
N LEU A 173 2.48 9.62 28.58
CA LEU A 173 1.89 9.58 29.93
C LEU A 173 2.82 8.92 30.96
N LEU A 174 3.52 7.85 30.59
CA LEU A 174 4.49 7.19 31.47
C LEU A 174 5.73 8.06 31.72
N ALA A 175 6.22 8.76 30.70
CA ALA A 175 7.33 9.70 30.81
C ALA A 175 6.97 10.89 31.73
N ASN A 176 5.79 11.50 31.52
CA ASN A 176 5.32 12.58 32.39
C ASN A 176 5.14 12.10 33.84
N ARG A 177 4.66 10.87 34.07
CA ARG A 177 4.58 10.31 35.43
C ARG A 177 5.95 10.08 36.03
N TYR A 178 6.90 9.59 35.24
CA TYR A 178 8.27 9.38 35.68
C TYR A 178 8.94 10.70 36.08
N GLU A 179 8.74 11.77 35.29
CA GLU A 179 9.29 13.11 35.60
C GLU A 179 8.65 13.73 36.85
N ASN A 180 7.37 13.46 37.10
CA ASN A 180 6.65 13.98 38.27
C ASN A 180 6.69 13.06 39.50
N ASP A 181 7.57 12.04 39.52
CA ASP A 181 7.67 11.02 40.59
C ASP A 181 6.32 10.34 40.93
N GLU A 182 5.40 10.30 39.96
CA GLU A 182 4.12 9.63 40.09
C GLU A 182 4.24 8.11 39.86
N PRO A 183 3.41 7.30 40.52
CA PRO A 183 3.40 5.85 40.30
C PRO A 183 3.02 5.49 38.86
N LEU A 184 3.94 4.81 38.16
CA LEU A 184 3.79 4.33 36.77
C LEU A 184 2.60 3.37 36.58
N SER A 185 2.29 2.58 37.59
CA SER A 185 1.05 1.81 37.65
C SER A 185 0.06 2.58 38.49
N GLY A 186 -1.07 3.01 37.91
CA GLY A 186 -2.12 3.80 38.56
C GLY A 186 -2.86 3.12 39.73
N LYS A 187 -2.19 2.25 40.49
CA LYS A 187 -2.63 1.72 41.77
C LYS A 187 -1.70 2.23 42.87
N THR A 188 -1.89 3.47 43.31
CA THR A 188 -1.58 3.87 44.69
C THR A 188 -2.89 3.87 45.47
N THR A 189 -3.20 2.70 46.00
CA THR A 189 -3.82 2.50 47.33
C THR A 189 -3.91 0.99 47.51
N TYR A 190 -2.93 0.43 48.22
CA TYR A 190 -3.34 -0.51 49.26
C TYR A 190 -4.38 0.26 50.08
N ASN A 191 -5.66 0.00 49.84
CA ASN A 191 -6.66 0.27 50.85
C ASN A 191 -6.25 -0.58 52.05
N LYS A 192 -5.39 -0.04 52.93
CA LYS A 192 -5.46 -0.36 54.34
C LYS A 192 -6.85 0.08 54.76
N LYS A 193 -7.85 -0.77 54.55
CA LYS A 193 -9.13 -0.61 55.22
C LYS A 193 -8.78 -0.55 56.71
N PRO A 194 -9.20 0.49 57.45
CA PRO A 194 -9.00 0.52 58.89
C PRO A 194 -9.66 -0.74 59.47
N TYR A 195 -8.96 -1.36 60.41
CA TYR A 195 -9.32 -2.57 61.14
C TYR A 195 -10.83 -2.81 61.23
N GLY A 196 -11.28 -3.90 60.61
CA GLY A 196 -12.68 -4.33 60.59
C GLY A 196 -13.04 -5.14 59.34
N HIS A 197 -12.37 -6.27 59.09
CA HIS A 197 -12.82 -7.21 58.06
C HIS A 197 -12.80 -8.65 58.56
N ASN A 198 -13.93 -9.33 58.35
CA ASN A 198 -14.07 -10.77 58.50
C ASN A 198 -12.90 -11.49 57.79
N PRO A 199 -12.32 -12.54 58.37
CA PRO A 199 -11.22 -13.30 57.74
C PRO A 199 -11.62 -14.01 56.44
N PHE A 200 -12.92 -13.98 56.07
CA PHE A 200 -13.49 -14.53 54.84
C PHE A 200 -14.18 -13.48 53.94
N GLY A 201 -14.02 -12.17 54.22
CA GLY A 201 -14.71 -11.09 53.52
C GLY A 201 -14.01 -10.67 52.22
N ASP A 202 -14.59 -11.06 51.09
CA ASP A 202 -14.39 -10.57 49.72
C ASP A 202 -12.96 -10.22 49.31
N GLN A 203 -12.18 -11.26 49.00
CA GLN A 203 -11.09 -11.11 48.05
C GLN A 203 -11.68 -10.57 46.75
N ALA A 204 -11.47 -9.27 46.49
CA ALA A 204 -11.89 -8.60 45.27
C ALA A 204 -11.37 -9.40 44.07
N ARG A 205 -12.28 -10.10 43.37
CA ARG A 205 -11.92 -10.95 42.23
C ARG A 205 -11.13 -10.10 41.23
N PRO A 206 -9.96 -10.56 40.76
CA PRO A 206 -9.20 -9.82 39.77
C PRO A 206 -10.09 -9.56 38.55
N SER A 207 -10.24 -8.29 38.18
CA SER A 207 -11.02 -7.92 37.00
C SER A 207 -10.46 -8.65 35.78
N ARG A 208 -11.33 -9.36 35.05
CA ARG A 208 -11.01 -10.07 33.81
C ARG A 208 -10.96 -9.13 32.58
N ALA A 209 -11.34 -7.87 32.74
CA ALA A 209 -11.31 -6.87 31.68
C ALA A 209 -9.99 -6.79 30.87
N PRO A 210 -8.79 -6.79 31.48
CA PRO A 210 -7.55 -6.82 30.71
C PRO A 210 -7.40 -8.08 29.87
N LEU A 211 -7.81 -9.25 30.38
CA LEU A 211 -7.77 -10.50 29.61
C LEU A 211 -8.66 -10.39 28.35
N TYR A 212 -9.88 -9.88 28.51
CA TYR A 212 -10.80 -9.69 27.39
C TYR A 212 -10.27 -8.69 26.36
N ALA A 213 -9.62 -7.60 26.80
CA ALA A 213 -8.98 -6.65 25.89
C ALA A 213 -7.86 -7.31 25.07
N TRP A 214 -7.03 -8.14 25.70
CA TRP A 214 -6.00 -8.92 25.00
C TRP A 214 -6.60 -9.89 23.99
N CYS A 215 -7.59 -10.70 24.40
CA CYS A 215 -8.25 -11.65 23.50
C CYS A 215 -8.94 -10.95 22.33
N PHE A 216 -9.61 -9.82 22.57
CA PHE A 216 -10.29 -9.07 21.53
C PHE A 216 -9.30 -8.45 20.54
N SER A 217 -8.25 -7.78 21.01
CA SER A 217 -7.24 -7.16 20.14
C SER A 217 -6.49 -8.19 19.30
N LEU A 218 -6.10 -9.32 19.91
CA LEU A 218 -5.44 -10.41 19.17
C LEU A 218 -6.41 -11.10 18.20
N GLY A 219 -7.67 -11.29 18.58
CA GLY A 219 -8.71 -11.82 17.70
C GLY A 219 -8.95 -10.91 16.49
N LEU A 220 -9.05 -9.60 16.70
CA LEU A 220 -9.18 -8.62 15.63
C LEU A 220 -7.97 -8.65 14.69
N PHE A 221 -6.76 -8.68 15.24
CA PHE A 221 -5.54 -8.83 14.44
C PHE A 221 -5.56 -10.11 13.61
N ALA A 222 -5.89 -11.26 14.21
CA ALA A 222 -5.95 -12.54 13.50
C ALA A 222 -6.99 -12.54 12.37
N LEU A 223 -8.17 -11.93 12.60
CA LEU A 223 -9.19 -11.77 11.57
C LEU A 223 -8.71 -10.92 10.40
N LEU A 224 -8.13 -9.75 10.68
CA LEU A 224 -7.60 -8.87 9.63
C LEU A 224 -6.42 -9.51 8.90
N PHE A 225 -5.54 -10.22 9.60
CA PHE A 225 -4.44 -10.94 8.97
C PHE A 225 -4.94 -12.06 8.07
N SER A 226 -5.95 -12.82 8.51
CA SER A 226 -6.57 -13.86 7.68
C SER A 226 -7.20 -13.26 6.42
N TRP A 227 -7.91 -12.14 6.54
CA TRP A 227 -8.52 -11.45 5.40
C TRP A 227 -7.48 -10.83 4.46
N ALA A 228 -6.39 -10.29 4.99
CA ALA A 228 -5.26 -9.77 4.21
C ALA A 228 -4.55 -10.89 3.42
N TYR A 229 -4.38 -12.06 4.05
CA TYR A 229 -3.69 -13.21 3.46
C TYR A 229 -4.54 -13.94 2.42
N LYS A 230 -5.81 -14.15 2.72
CA LYS A 230 -6.74 -14.87 1.85
C LYS A 230 -8.07 -14.16 1.82
N ASN A 231 -8.38 -13.61 0.67
CA ASN A 231 -9.68 -13.05 0.40
C ASN A 231 -10.10 -13.49 -1.01
N ASP A 232 -11.05 -14.41 -1.03
CA ASP A 232 -11.61 -15.06 -2.22
C ASP A 232 -12.77 -14.24 -2.81
N ASP A 233 -13.03 -13.02 -2.31
CA ASP A 233 -14.07 -12.15 -2.86
C ASP A 233 -13.68 -11.68 -4.27
N ASP A 234 -14.64 -11.77 -5.19
CA ASP A 234 -14.51 -11.20 -6.54
C ASP A 234 -14.15 -9.71 -6.45
N ILE A 235 -13.07 -9.32 -7.13
CA ILE A 235 -12.67 -7.92 -7.20
C ILE A 235 -13.52 -7.20 -8.25
N ASN A 236 -14.27 -6.19 -7.80
CA ASN A 236 -14.83 -5.21 -8.70
C ASN A 236 -13.77 -4.15 -9.00
N TYR A 237 -13.12 -4.27 -10.15
CA TYR A 237 -12.07 -3.34 -10.56
C TYR A 237 -12.55 -1.89 -10.61
N VAL A 238 -13.82 -1.64 -10.97
CA VAL A 238 -14.39 -0.28 -11.05
C VAL A 238 -14.45 0.34 -9.66
N SER A 239 -14.93 -0.41 -8.66
CA SER A 239 -14.98 0.09 -7.29
C SER A 239 -13.58 0.30 -6.71
N TYR A 240 -12.65 -0.59 -7.04
CA TYR A 240 -11.25 -0.47 -6.62
C TYR A 240 -10.58 0.78 -7.23
N ALA A 241 -10.84 1.08 -8.51
CA ALA A 241 -10.28 2.23 -9.20
C ALA A 241 -10.71 3.58 -8.61
N TYR A 242 -11.92 3.72 -8.03
CA TYR A 242 -12.34 4.97 -7.39
C TYR A 242 -11.43 5.42 -6.25
N GLY A 243 -10.77 4.47 -5.56
CA GLY A 243 -9.80 4.76 -4.51
C GLY A 243 -8.37 4.94 -4.99
N LYS A 244 -8.10 4.72 -6.29
CA LYS A 244 -6.75 4.67 -6.87
C LYS A 244 -6.66 5.57 -8.10
N SER A 245 -6.13 6.78 -7.93
CA SER A 245 -5.99 7.78 -9.02
C SER A 245 -5.15 7.31 -10.22
N GLN A 246 -4.33 6.27 -10.02
CA GLN A 246 -3.44 5.69 -11.01
C GLN A 246 -4.06 4.53 -11.79
N MET A 247 -5.31 4.14 -11.50
CA MET A 247 -5.97 3.00 -12.14
C MET A 247 -7.24 3.44 -12.88
N THR A 248 -7.45 2.90 -14.07
CA THR A 248 -8.69 3.12 -14.83
C THR A 248 -9.26 1.81 -15.39
N VAL A 249 -10.59 1.71 -15.48
CA VAL A 249 -11.29 0.47 -15.92
C VAL A 249 -12.13 0.68 -17.18
N ASP A 250 -12.26 1.93 -17.64
CA ASP A 250 -12.98 2.25 -18.86
C ASP A 250 -12.03 2.75 -19.95
N ARG A 251 -11.97 2.01 -21.06
CA ARG A 251 -11.18 2.35 -22.24
C ARG A 251 -11.69 3.62 -22.94
N SER A 252 -12.97 3.96 -22.80
CA SER A 252 -13.60 5.10 -23.48
C SER A 252 -13.24 6.45 -22.85
N ILE A 253 -13.04 6.50 -21.53
CA ILE A 253 -12.57 7.69 -20.80
C ILE A 253 -11.16 8.09 -21.30
N ARG A 254 -10.37 7.10 -21.75
CA ARG A 254 -9.01 7.28 -22.31
C ARG A 254 -9.01 7.94 -23.69
N GLN A 255 -10.02 7.72 -24.54
CA GLN A 255 -10.08 8.40 -25.85
C GLN A 255 -10.18 9.91 -25.70
N GLN A 256 -10.78 10.42 -24.63
CA GLN A 256 -10.87 11.86 -24.38
C GLN A 256 -9.59 12.45 -23.75
N SER A 257 -8.86 11.70 -22.91
CA SER A 257 -7.65 12.20 -22.24
C SER A 257 -6.38 12.10 -23.09
N LEU A 258 -6.26 11.10 -23.97
CA LEU A 258 -5.12 10.97 -24.90
C LEU A 258 -5.34 11.66 -26.25
N SER A 259 -6.59 11.89 -26.69
CA SER A 259 -6.87 12.64 -27.95
C SER A 259 -7.15 14.14 -27.76
N GLY A 260 -7.31 14.61 -26.52
CA GLY A 260 -7.65 16.00 -26.21
C GLY A 260 -6.52 17.02 -26.46
N ALA A 261 -5.27 16.59 -26.63
CA ALA A 261 -4.14 17.48 -26.87
C ALA A 261 -3.79 17.69 -28.36
N ASN A 262 -4.56 17.10 -29.30
CA ASN A 262 -4.34 17.29 -30.74
C ASN A 262 -5.64 17.26 -31.57
N HIS A 263 -6.73 17.87 -31.08
CA HIS A 263 -7.81 18.29 -31.98
C HIS A 263 -7.38 19.52 -32.79
N ARG A 264 -6.55 19.28 -33.82
CA ARG A 264 -6.58 20.09 -35.03
C ARG A 264 -7.94 19.87 -35.69
N GLY A 265 -8.90 20.71 -35.34
CA GLY A 265 -10.12 20.88 -36.12
C GLY A 265 -9.73 21.32 -37.53
N GLY A 266 -9.71 20.36 -38.46
CA GLY A 266 -9.56 20.63 -39.88
C GLY A 266 -10.80 21.34 -40.42
N SER A 267 -10.53 22.33 -41.27
CA SER A 267 -11.41 22.88 -42.30
C SER A 267 -12.70 23.59 -41.88
N GLY A 268 -12.56 24.79 -41.31
CA GLY A 268 -13.49 25.88 -41.61
C GLY A 268 -13.18 26.43 -43.00
N ARG A 269 -13.94 25.98 -44.00
CA ARG A 269 -13.83 26.39 -45.40
C ARG A 269 -14.13 27.90 -45.50
N GLY A 270 -13.22 28.62 -46.13
CA GLY A 270 -13.28 30.08 -46.31
C GLY A 270 -14.50 30.55 -47.10
N GLY A 271 -14.82 31.82 -46.90
CA GLY A 271 -15.95 32.50 -47.52
C GLY A 271 -15.88 32.56 -49.05
N LYS A 272 -17.06 32.49 -49.65
CA LYS A 272 -17.75 33.61 -50.32
C LYS A 272 -19.25 33.36 -50.21
#